data_AF-A0A0N4TG67-F1
#
_entry.id   AF-A0A0N4TG67-F1
#
_cell.length_a   1.000
_cell.length_b   1.000
_cell.length_c   1.000
_cell.angle_alpha   90.00
_cell.angle_beta   90.00
_cell.angle_gamma   90.00
#
_symmetry.space_group_name_H-M   'P 1'
#
loop_
_entity.id
_entity.type
_entity.pdbx_description
1 polymer ?
#
loop_
_entity_poly.entity_id
_entity_poly.type
_entity_poly.pdbx_seq_one_letter_code
_entity_poly.pdbx_strand_id
1 'polypeptide(L)'
;AVAVASVASDRICIATNGTVQVILSSDDIISCCIGCGTCIGGDALKAMIYWVNEGIVTGGRDGCQPYPYDIKCGIPCPLMDFVKNAKMQRCHHKCQNIYYRNDYFNDKHYGNFFIISFIISFFIIFYHI
;
A
#
# COMPACT_ATOMS: atom_id res chain seq x y z
N ALA A 1 2.00 -5.35 1.48
CA ALA A 1 0.99 -4.27 1.41
C ALA A 1 0.98 -3.42 2.69
N VAL A 2 0.41 -3.90 3.81
CA VAL A 2 0.25 -3.10 5.05
C VAL A 2 1.56 -2.45 5.53
N ALA A 3 2.63 -3.24 5.69
CA ALA A 3 3.93 -2.71 6.12
C ALA A 3 4.54 -1.69 5.14
N VAL A 4 4.27 -1.82 3.84
CA VAL A 4 4.77 -0.87 2.84
C VAL A 4 3.96 0.42 2.88
N ALA A 5 2.64 0.34 3.00
CA ALA A 5 1.78 1.51 3.17
C ALA A 5 2.16 2.32 4.43
N SER A 6 2.46 1.63 5.55
CA SER A 6 2.90 2.31 6.78
C SER A 6 4.26 2.97 6.61
N VAL A 7 5.28 2.25 6.11
CA VAL A 7 6.61 2.82 5.88
C VAL A 7 6.56 3.98 4.89
N ALA A 8 5.74 3.89 3.85
CA ALA A 8 5.57 4.96 2.88
C ALA A 8 4.94 6.21 3.50
N SER A 9 3.91 6.02 4.34
CA SER A 9 3.28 7.10 5.12
C SER A 9 4.30 7.79 6.05
N ASP A 10 5.07 7.02 6.81
CA ASP A 10 6.11 7.53 7.72
C ASP A 10 7.18 8.30 6.95
N ARG A 11 7.64 7.77 5.81
CA ARG A 11 8.67 8.42 4.99
C ARG A 11 8.18 9.73 4.36
N ILE A 12 6.90 9.83 3.98
CA ILE A 12 6.32 11.10 3.52
C ILE A 12 6.33 12.12 4.66
N CYS A 13 5.91 11.72 5.86
CA CYS A 13 5.93 12.57 7.04
C CYS A 13 7.35 13.08 7.34
N ILE A 14 8.34 12.19 7.40
CA ILE A 14 9.74 12.55 7.67
C ILE A 14 10.31 13.46 6.58
N ALA A 15 10.10 13.12 5.30
CA ALA A 15 10.64 13.90 4.18
C ALA A 15 10.04 15.31 4.08
N THR A 16 8.83 15.50 4.59
CA THR A 16 8.14 16.79 4.62
C THR A 16 8.26 17.50 5.97
N ASN A 17 9.15 17.02 6.85
CA ASN A 17 9.36 17.55 8.20
C ASN A 17 8.05 17.67 9.00
N GLY A 18 7.18 16.66 8.87
CA GLY A 18 5.90 16.55 9.56
C GLY A 18 4.74 17.36 8.94
N THR A 19 4.98 18.11 7.87
CA THR A 19 3.94 18.97 7.26
C THR A 19 2.89 18.17 6.48
N VAL A 20 3.24 17.00 5.94
CA VAL A 20 2.31 16.09 5.26
C VAL A 20 2.20 14.79 6.06
N GLN A 21 1.03 14.59 6.68
CA GLN A 21 0.72 13.37 7.44
C GLN A 21 -0.45 12.67 6.76
N VAL A 22 -0.13 11.64 5.96
CA VAL A 22 -1.11 10.85 5.21
C VAL A 22 -1.02 9.39 5.63
N ILE A 23 -2.15 8.69 5.64
CA ILE A 23 -2.20 7.23 5.78
C ILE A 23 -2.46 6.68 4.38
N LEU A 24 -1.49 5.98 3.82
CA LEU A 24 -1.61 5.37 2.50
C LEU A 24 -2.40 4.05 2.54
N SER A 25 -3.07 3.74 1.42
CA SER A 25 -3.95 2.58 1.30
C SER A 25 -3.17 1.29 1.10
N SER A 26 -3.29 0.39 2.06
CA SER A 26 -2.85 -0.99 1.90
C SER A 26 -3.72 -1.78 0.93
N ASP A 27 -4.97 -1.36 0.73
CA ASP A 27 -5.91 -1.98 -0.20
C ASP A 27 -5.54 -1.69 -1.65
N ASP A 28 -5.15 -0.45 -1.96
CA ASP A 28 -4.63 -0.05 -3.27
C ASP A 28 -3.40 -0.89 -3.65
N ILE A 29 -2.43 -1.05 -2.73
CA ILE A 29 -1.26 -1.90 -2.97
C ILE A 29 -1.66 -3.36 -3.25
N ILE A 30 -2.53 -3.95 -2.43
CA ILE A 30 -2.83 -5.38 -2.55
C ILE A 30 -3.77 -5.70 -3.71
N SER A 31 -4.57 -4.74 -4.16
CA SER A 31 -5.55 -4.92 -5.23
C SER A 31 -5.05 -4.47 -6.61
N CYS A 32 -4.20 -3.44 -6.67
CA CYS A 32 -3.77 -2.81 -7.92
C CYS A 32 -2.31 -3.07 -8.30
N CYS A 33 -1.41 -3.41 -7.37
CA CYS A 33 -0.04 -3.73 -7.75
C CYS A 33 0.08 -5.08 -8.47
N ILE A 34 0.43 -5.04 -9.75
CA ILE A 34 0.68 -6.24 -10.54
C ILE A 34 2.00 -6.89 -10.08
N GLY A 35 1.91 -8.13 -9.60
CA GLY A 35 3.07 -8.91 -9.20
C GLY A 35 3.59 -8.67 -7.77
N CYS A 36 2.93 -7.82 -6.97
CA CYS A 36 3.24 -7.65 -5.56
C CYS A 36 2.83 -8.85 -4.68
N GLY A 37 1.88 -9.67 -5.13
CA GLY A 37 1.33 -10.78 -4.36
C GLY A 37 -0.18 -10.72 -4.22
N THR A 38 -0.72 -11.47 -3.25
CA THR A 38 -2.16 -11.59 -2.96
C THR A 38 -2.40 -11.58 -1.45
N CYS A 39 -3.64 -11.84 -1.01
CA CYS A 39 -3.94 -12.09 0.41
C CYS A 39 -3.16 -13.27 1.03
N ILE A 40 -2.56 -14.15 0.23
CA ILE A 40 -1.82 -15.34 0.70
C ILE A 40 -0.33 -15.03 0.93
N GLY A 41 0.15 -13.84 0.55
CA GLY A 41 1.54 -13.45 0.70
C GLY A 41 1.97 -12.50 -0.41
N GLY A 42 3.14 -11.88 -0.26
CA GLY A 42 3.64 -10.94 -1.25
C GLY A 42 5.09 -10.52 -1.06
N ASP A 43 5.57 -9.73 -2.01
CA ASP A 43 6.92 -9.22 -2.10
C ASP A 43 6.93 -7.73 -1.69
N ALA A 44 7.61 -7.44 -0.58
CA ALA A 44 7.70 -6.09 -0.04
C ALA A 44 8.50 -5.14 -0.95
N LEU A 45 9.54 -5.63 -1.63
CA LEU A 45 10.34 -4.81 -2.54
C LEU A 45 9.51 -4.39 -3.75
N LYS A 46 8.75 -5.31 -4.34
CA LYS A 46 7.83 -4.97 -5.45
C LYS A 46 6.77 -3.96 -5.03
N ALA A 47 6.24 -4.06 -3.83
CA ALA A 47 5.30 -3.07 -3.31
C ALA A 47 5.95 -1.69 -3.09
N MET A 48 7.23 -1.62 -2.71
CA MET A 48 7.95 -0.34 -2.70
C MET A 48 8.22 0.19 -4.11
N ILE A 49 8.51 -0.69 -5.08
CA ILE A 49 8.64 -0.32 -6.49
C ILE A 49 7.32 0.26 -7.02
N TYR A 50 6.18 -0.36 -6.69
CA TYR A 50 4.85 0.16 -7.02
C TYR A 50 4.63 1.56 -6.45
N TRP A 51 5.00 1.79 -5.18
CA TRP A 51 4.89 3.11 -4.57
C TRP A 51 5.69 4.19 -5.33
N VAL A 52 6.89 3.87 -5.81
CA VAL A 52 7.70 4.82 -6.57
C VAL A 52 7.16 5.05 -7.97
N ASN A 53 6.78 3.99 -8.68
CA ASN A 53 6.45 4.05 -10.10
C ASN A 53 4.99 4.45 -10.37
N GLU A 54 4.06 3.95 -9.57
CA GLU A 54 2.62 4.09 -9.79
C GLU A 54 1.92 4.91 -8.71
N GLY A 55 2.54 5.00 -7.52
CA GLY A 55 2.00 5.74 -6.39
C GLY A 55 0.88 4.98 -5.66
N ILE A 56 0.56 5.44 -4.46
CA ILE A 56 -0.48 4.83 -3.61
C ILE A 56 -1.44 5.93 -3.15
N VAL A 57 -2.75 5.67 -3.21
CA VAL A 57 -3.77 6.61 -2.71
C VAL A 57 -3.87 6.59 -1.19
N THR A 58 -4.57 7.56 -0.59
CA THR A 58 -4.84 7.55 0.84
C THR A 58 -5.82 6.44 1.24
N GLY A 59 -5.68 5.86 2.44
CA GLY A 59 -6.49 4.72 2.88
C GLY A 59 -6.80 4.64 4.37
N GLY A 60 -6.70 5.74 5.11
CA GLY A 60 -7.36 5.86 6.42
C GLY A 60 -8.89 5.79 6.29
N ARG A 61 -9.61 5.79 7.42
CA ARG A 61 -11.09 5.79 7.45
C ARG A 61 -11.70 6.83 6.50
N ASP A 62 -11.11 8.02 6.48
CA ASP A 62 -11.56 9.17 5.68
C ASP A 62 -10.69 9.40 4.43
N GLY A 63 -9.89 8.41 4.01
CA GLY A 63 -9.04 8.46 2.81
C GLY A 63 -9.77 7.99 1.54
N CYS A 64 -9.07 7.95 0.41
CA CYS A 64 -9.63 7.50 -0.86
C CYS A 64 -10.07 6.02 -0.84
N GLN A 65 -9.21 5.10 -0.40
CA GLN A 65 -9.48 3.66 -0.36
C GLN A 65 -9.17 3.07 1.02
N PRO A 66 -10.13 3.11 1.97
CA PRO A 66 -9.97 2.51 3.28
C PRO A 66 -9.81 0.98 3.18
N TYR A 67 -9.11 0.39 4.15
CA TYR A 67 -8.96 -1.07 4.22
C TYR A 67 -10.34 -1.73 4.38
N PRO A 68 -10.78 -2.60 3.44
CA PRO A 68 -12.17 -3.05 3.39
C PRO A 68 -12.46 -4.27 4.27
N TYR A 69 -11.44 -4.85 4.91
CA TYR A 69 -11.56 -6.12 5.62
C TYR A 69 -11.70 -5.91 7.14
N ASP A 70 -12.64 -6.64 7.74
CA ASP A 70 -12.87 -6.58 9.18
C ASP A 70 -11.72 -7.25 9.96
N ILE A 71 -11.15 -6.51 10.91
CA ILE A 71 -10.09 -6.97 11.82
C ILE A 71 -10.62 -8.08 12.76
N LYS A 72 -11.94 -8.17 12.95
CA LYS A 72 -12.60 -9.15 13.83
C LYS A 72 -12.77 -10.54 13.22
N CYS A 73 -12.18 -10.83 12.06
CA CYS A 73 -12.37 -12.13 11.43
C CYS A 73 -11.79 -13.31 12.23
N GLY A 74 -11.10 -13.08 13.35
CA GLY A 74 -10.58 -14.13 14.23
C GLY A 74 -9.18 -14.62 13.82
N ILE A 75 -8.58 -15.44 14.69
CA ILE A 75 -7.23 -15.99 14.48
C ILE A 75 -7.28 -17.52 14.69
N PRO A 76 -7.18 -18.34 13.62
CA PRO A 76 -7.15 -17.94 12.21
C PRO A 76 -8.51 -17.44 11.71
N CYS A 77 -8.48 -16.61 10.66
CA CYS A 77 -9.67 -16.16 9.95
C CYS A 77 -10.41 -17.38 9.33
N PRO A 78 -11.74 -17.53 9.50
CA PRO A 78 -12.49 -18.61 8.89
C PRO A 78 -12.26 -18.67 7.37
N LEU A 79 -12.14 -19.89 6.84
CA LEU A 79 -11.80 -20.12 5.43
C LEU A 79 -12.77 -19.42 4.47
N MET A 80 -14.05 -19.39 4.80
CA MET A 80 -15.07 -18.75 3.96
C MET A 80 -14.89 -17.24 3.87
N ASP A 81 -14.56 -16.57 4.98
CA ASP A 81 -14.28 -15.15 5.02
C ASP A 81 -12.98 -14.83 4.30
N PHE A 82 -11.96 -15.68 4.47
CA PHE A 82 -10.72 -15.57 3.72
C PHE A 82 -10.93 -15.64 2.20
N VAL A 83 -11.69 -16.63 1.72
CA VAL A 83 -11.99 -16.80 0.28
C VAL A 83 -12.81 -15.63 -0.26
N LYS A 84 -13.77 -15.13 0.53
CA LYS A 84 -14.55 -13.94 0.19
C LYS A 84 -13.65 -12.71 0.04
N ASN A 85 -12.74 -12.51 1.00
CA ASN A 85 -11.81 -11.38 1.01
C ASN A 85 -10.83 -11.43 -0.16
N ALA A 86 -10.29 -12.61 -0.46
CA ALA A 86 -9.43 -12.83 -1.62
C ALA A 86 -10.15 -12.51 -2.94
N LYS A 87 -11.44 -12.85 -3.08
CA LYS A 87 -12.24 -12.50 -4.27
C LYS A 87 -12.51 -10.99 -4.39
N MET A 88 -12.53 -10.29 -3.26
CA MET A 88 -12.76 -8.84 -3.19
C MET A 88 -11.49 -8.03 -3.54
N GLN A 89 -10.33 -8.68 -3.72
CA GLN A 89 -9.08 -8.07 -4.21
C GLN A 89 -9.14 -7.71 -5.69
N ARG A 90 -10.09 -6.87 -6.09
CA ARG A 90 -10.12 -6.30 -7.43
C ARG A 90 -9.60 -4.89 -7.35
N CYS A 91 -8.70 -4.54 -8.26
CA CYS A 91 -8.26 -3.17 -8.39
C CYS A 91 -9.46 -2.28 -8.75
N HIS A 92 -9.69 -1.25 -7.94
CA HIS A 92 -10.74 -0.26 -8.16
C HIS A 92 -10.10 1.11 -8.29
N HIS A 93 -10.08 1.68 -9.49
CA HIS A 93 -9.57 3.04 -9.73
C HIS A 93 -10.60 4.11 -9.34
N LYS A 94 -11.12 4.05 -8.11
CA LYS A 94 -12.14 4.96 -7.59
C LYS A 94 -12.04 5.08 -6.07
N CYS A 95 -12.16 6.30 -5.56
CA CYS A 95 -12.28 6.57 -4.14
C CYS A 95 -13.68 6.26 -3.59
N GLN A 96 -13.77 6.07 -2.27
CA GLN A 96 -15.06 5.96 -1.58
C GLN A 96 -15.89 7.25 -1.71
N ASN A 97 -17.22 7.11 -1.70
CA ASN A 97 -18.12 8.24 -1.98
C ASN A 97 -18.03 9.39 -0.95
N ILE A 98 -17.60 9.11 0.29
CA ILE A 98 -17.42 10.14 1.32
C ILE A 98 -16.14 10.97 1.13
N TYR A 99 -15.24 10.52 0.24
CA TYR A 99 -14.00 11.21 -0.07
C TYR A 99 -14.20 12.18 -1.24
N TYR A 100 -13.98 13.48 -0.99
CA TYR A 100 -14.26 14.54 -1.96
C TYR A 100 -13.06 15.46 -2.26
N ARG A 101 -11.89 15.19 -1.67
CA ARG A 101 -10.70 16.05 -1.85
C ARG A 101 -10.08 15.88 -3.23
N ASN A 102 -9.92 14.62 -3.67
CA ASN A 102 -9.31 14.25 -4.94
C ASN A 102 -10.05 13.05 -5.55
N ASP A 103 -9.89 12.84 -6.86
CA ASP A 103 -10.18 11.54 -7.48
C ASP A 103 -9.01 10.55 -7.28
N TYR A 104 -9.22 9.29 -7.67
CA TYR A 104 -8.25 8.22 -7.46
C TYR A 104 -6.87 8.53 -8.06
N PHE A 105 -6.80 9.09 -9.27
CA PHE A 105 -5.52 9.34 -9.93
C PHE A 105 -4.82 10.56 -9.33
N ASN A 106 -5.59 11.57 -8.94
CA ASN A 106 -5.08 12.78 -8.31
C ASN A 106 -4.74 12.60 -6.81
N ASP A 107 -5.17 11.50 -6.19
CA ASP A 107 -4.85 11.16 -4.80
C ASP A 107 -3.56 10.33 -4.64
N LYS A 108 -2.89 10.00 -5.75
CA LYS A 108 -1.68 9.15 -5.72
C LYS A 108 -0.50 9.90 -5.10
N HIS A 109 0.12 9.25 -4.11
CA HIS A 109 1.35 9.69 -3.48
C HIS A 109 2.52 8.80 -3.90
N TYR A 110 3.58 9.41 -4.41
CA TYR A 110 4.73 8.73 -5.00
C TYR A 110 5.93 8.71 -4.06
N GLY A 111 6.63 7.58 -4.02
CA GLY A 111 7.92 7.46 -3.36
C GLY A 111 9.04 8.07 -4.21
N ASN A 112 10.14 8.47 -3.57
CA ASN A 112 11.32 8.89 -4.30
C ASN A 112 12.13 7.67 -4.76
N PHE A 113 12.64 7.68 -6.00
CA PHE A 113 13.48 6.63 -6.57
C PHE A 113 14.69 6.26 -5.69
N PHE A 114 15.27 7.25 -4.99
CA PHE A 114 16.39 7.00 -4.08
C PHE A 114 16.06 5.99 -2.96
N ILE A 115 14.79 5.89 -2.55
CA ILE A 115 14.35 4.91 -1.53
C ILE A 115 14.65 3.47 -1.99
N ILE A 116 14.46 3.18 -3.28
CA ILE A 116 14.72 1.85 -3.84
C ILE A 116 16.21 1.67 -4.09
N SER A 117 16.92 2.71 -4.55
CA SER A 117 18.35 2.64 -4.80
C SER A 117 19.14 2.23 -3.55
N PHE A 118 18.82 2.79 -2.38
CA PHE A 118 19.48 2.38 -1.13
C PHE A 118 19.18 0.94 -0.74
N ILE A 119 17.96 0.45 -0.98
CA ILE A 119 17.58 -0.93 -0.68
C ILE A 119 18.31 -1.90 -1.60
N ILE A 120 18.34 -1.63 -2.92
CA ILE A 120 19.05 -2.46 -3.89
C ILE A 120 20.55 -2.46 -3.60
N SER A 121 21.16 -1.29 -3.33
CA SER A 121 22.57 -1.22 -2.96
C SER A 121 22.87 -2.00 -1.69
N PHE A 122 22.01 -1.96 -0.68
CA PHE A 122 22.17 -2.75 0.54
C PHE A 122 22.04 -4.25 0.24
N PHE A 123 21.03 -4.69 -0.51
CA PHE A 123 20.90 -6.09 -0.91
C PHE A 123 22.11 -6.58 -1.73
N ILE A 124 22.63 -5.78 -2.67
CA ILE A 124 23.84 -6.12 -3.43
C ILE A 124 25.04 -6.27 -2.49
N ILE A 125 25.23 -5.37 -1.52
CA ILE A 125 26.36 -5.45 -0.56
C ILE A 125 26.29 -6.73 0.29
N PHE A 126 25.08 -7.15 0.70
CA PHE A 126 24.90 -8.34 1.55
C PHE A 126 24.84 -9.66 0.78
N TYR A 127 24.50 -9.65 -0.52
CA TYR A 127 24.48 -10.87 -1.36
C TYR A 127 25.81 -11.12 -2.10
N HIS A 128 26.77 -10.19 -2.03
CA HIS A 128 28.13 -10.33 -2.57
C HIS A 128 29.22 -10.54 -1.50
N ILE A 129 28.82 -10.91 -0.27
CA ILE A 129 29.69 -11.47 0.79
C ILE A 129 29.29 -12.92 1.01
#